data_AF-A0A8T5ULT1-F1
#
_entry.id   AF-A0A8T5ULT1-F1
#
_cell.length_a   1.000
_cell.length_b   1.000
_cell.length_c   1.000
_cell.angle_alpha   90.00
_cell.angle_beta   90.00
_cell.angle_gamma   90.00
#
_symmetry.space_group_name_H-M   'P 1'
#
loop_
_entity.id
_entity.type
_entity.pdbx_description
1 polymer ?
#
loop_
_entity_poly.entity_id
_entity_poly.type
_entity_poly.pdbx_seq_one_letter_code
_entity_poly.pdbx_strand_id
1 'polypeptide(L)' 'MKVEERTKECNEALGKLVGKKIVDIKFKPYNGDCWRLYITTDKGRMVMSFCRDWTCPEVEHREVE' A
#
# COMPACT_ATOMS: atom_id res chain seq x y z
N MET A 1 1.40 16.20 10.89
CA MET A 1 0.10 15.70 10.39
C MET A 1 -0.55 14.90 11.49
N LYS A 2 -1.83 15.14 11.80
CA LYS A 2 -2.54 14.41 12.86
C LYS A 2 -2.72 12.95 12.40
N VAL A 3 -2.62 12.00 13.33
CA VAL A 3 -2.76 10.55 13.07
C VAL A 3 -4.01 10.23 12.23
N GLU A 4 -5.10 10.97 12.46
CA GLU A 4 -6.38 10.82 11.76
C GLU A 4 -6.32 11.11 10.25
N GLU A 5 -5.49 12.08 9.81
CA GLU A 5 -5.34 12.41 8.39
C GLU A 5 -4.63 11.29 7.63
N ARG A 6 -3.59 10.70 8.24
CA ARG A 6 -2.86 9.56 7.65
C ARG A 6 -3.71 8.29 7.58
N THR A 7 -4.54 8.03 8.58
CA THR A 7 -5.47 6.89 8.57
C THR A 7 -6.49 7.00 7.44
N LYS A 8 -6.98 8.22 7.17
CA LYS A 8 -7.91 8.47 6.07
C LYS A 8 -7.27 8.17 4.71
N GLU A 9 -6.04 8.65 4.48
CA GLU A 9 -5.31 8.40 3.24
C GLU A 9 -5.05 6.91 2.99
N CYS A 10 -4.70 6.14 4.04
CA CYS A 10 -4.55 4.69 3.92
C CYS A 10 -5.86 3.97 3.59
N ASN A 11 -6.97 4.37 4.23
CA ASN A 11 -8.28 3.80 3.93
C ASN A 11 -8.72 4.13 2.50
N GLU A 12 -8.47 5.35 2.02
CA GLU A 12 -8.76 5.73 0.63
C GLU A 12 -7.90 4.94 -0.37
N ALA A 13 -6.62 4.74 -0.07
CA ALA A 13 -5.73 3.91 -0.88
C ALA A 13 -6.22 2.47 -0.95
N LEU A 14 -6.50 1.83 0.18
CA LEU A 14 -7.03 0.46 0.22
C LEU A 14 -8.41 0.37 -0.45
N GLY A 15 -9.23 1.42 -0.34
CA GLY A 15 -10.51 1.54 -1.03
C GLY A 15 -10.40 1.40 -2.56
N LYS A 16 -9.27 1.80 -3.16
CA LYS A 16 -9.03 1.61 -4.60
C LYS A 16 -8.86 0.15 -5.02
N LEU A 17 -8.75 -0.78 -4.08
CA LEU A 17 -8.76 -2.22 -4.36
C LEU A 17 -10.17 -2.80 -4.42
N VAL A 18 -11.18 -2.10 -3.89
CA VAL A 18 -12.57 -2.57 -3.89
C VAL A 18 -13.05 -2.76 -5.34
N GLY A 19 -13.60 -3.93 -5.62
CA GLY A 19 -14.07 -4.31 -6.96
C GLY A 19 -12.97 -4.72 -7.94
N LYS A 20 -11.69 -4.74 -7.52
CA LYS A 20 -10.58 -5.29 -8.32
C LYS A 20 -10.29 -6.73 -7.91
N LYS A 21 -9.87 -7.56 -8.86
CA LYS A 21 -9.46 -8.92 -8.59
C LYS A 21 -7.98 -8.92 -8.19
N ILE A 22 -7.69 -9.33 -6.96
CA ILE A 22 -6.31 -9.53 -6.51
C ILE A 22 -5.74 -10.78 -7.19
N VAL A 23 -4.59 -10.61 -7.84
CA VAL A 23 -3.88 -11.66 -8.58
C VAL A 23 -2.68 -12.16 -7.80
N ASP A 24 -1.96 -11.28 -7.12
CA ASP A 24 -0.74 -11.62 -6.36
C ASP A 24 -0.54 -10.65 -5.20
N ILE A 25 -0.04 -11.16 -4.07
CA ILE A 25 0.35 -10.36 -2.91
C ILE A 25 1.76 -10.78 -2.49
N LYS A 26 2.68 -9.82 -2.40
CA LYS A 26 4.05 -10.04 -1.93
C LYS A 26 4.41 -9.07 -0.83
N PHE A 27 4.91 -9.61 0.28
CA PHE A 27 5.45 -8.83 1.38
C PHE A 27 6.96 -9.04 1.46
N LYS A 28 7.74 -7.96 1.43
CA LYS A 28 9.21 -8.04 1.44
C LYS A 28 9.80 -6.98 2.36
N PRO A 29 10.89 -7.29 3.09
CA PRO A 29 11.68 -6.25 3.74
C PRO A 29 12.26 -5.31 2.67
N TYR A 30 12.31 -4.00 2.95
CA TYR A 30 12.86 -2.99 2.04
C TYR A 30 14.16 -2.39 2.58
N ASN A 31 14.16 -1.89 3.82
CA ASN A 31 15.37 -1.40 4.50
C ASN A 31 15.14 -1.28 6.01
N GLY A 32 16.11 -1.71 6.83
CA GLY A 32 16.02 -1.65 8.29
C GLY A 32 14.70 -2.23 8.83
N ASP A 33 13.97 -1.41 9.57
CA ASP A 33 12.66 -1.72 10.16
C ASP A 33 11.47 -1.40 9.23
N CYS A 34 11.68 -1.48 7.90
CA CYS A 34 10.66 -1.19 6.89
C CYS A 34 10.38 -2.36 5.94
N TRP A 35 9.12 -2.49 5.56
CA TRP A 35 8.59 -3.51 4.66
C TRP A 35 7.79 -2.88 3.52
N ARG A 36 7.71 -3.60 2.40
CA ARG A 36 6.85 -3.26 1.27
C ARG A 36 5.85 -4.38 0.99
N LEU A 37 4.59 -4.01 0.93
CA LEU A 37 3.49 -4.84 0.45
C LEU A 37 3.20 -4.47 -1.01
N TYR A 38 3.28 -5.46 -1.88
CA TYR A 38 2.94 -5.33 -3.29
C TYR A 38 1.63 -6.08 -3.52
N ILE A 39 0.60 -5.37 -3.95
CA ILE A 39 -0.71 -5.93 -4.29
C ILE A 39 -0.89 -5.77 -5.80
N THR A 40 -0.82 -6.88 -6.52
CA THR A 40 -1.07 -6.91 -7.96
C THR A 40 -2.52 -7.29 -8.19
N THR A 41 -3.22 -6.47 -8.97
CA THR A 41 -4.59 -6.68 -9.39
C THR A 41 -4.65 -6.91 -10.90
N ASP A 42 -5.80 -7.34 -11.39
CA ASP A 42 -6.11 -7.43 -12.82
C ASP A 42 -6.02 -6.08 -13.56
N LYS A 43 -6.03 -4.97 -12.83
CA LYS A 43 -6.00 -3.60 -13.38
C LYS A 43 -4.74 -2.79 -13.03
N GLY A 44 -3.74 -3.41 -12.40
CA GLY A 44 -2.50 -2.72 -12.05
C GLY A 44 -1.95 -3.10 -10.69
N ARG A 45 -0.93 -2.37 -10.23
CA ARG A 45 -0.18 -2.71 -9.02
C ARG A 45 -0.18 -1.57 -7.99
N MET A 46 -0.52 -1.91 -6.75
CA MET A 46 -0.40 -1.05 -5.59
C MET A 46 0.83 -1.48 -4.77
N VAL A 47 1.61 -0.51 -4.32
CA VAL A 47 2.76 -0.75 -3.44
C VAL A 47 2.60 0.09 -2.20
N MET A 48 2.59 -0.56 -1.04
CA MET A 48 2.51 0.11 0.25
C MET A 48 3.81 -0.12 1.01
N SER A 49 4.45 0.94 1.48
CA SER A 49 5.67 0.91 2.28
C SER A 49 5.32 1.17 3.75
N PHE A 50 5.67 0.26 4.64
CA PHE A 50 5.44 0.32 6.08
C PHE A 50 6.79 0.40 6.78
N CYS A 51 6.90 1.19 7.85
CA CYS A 51 8.04 1.15 8.76
C CYS A 51 7.53 0.98 10.20
N ARG A 52 8.34 0.41 11.09
CA ARG A 52 7.96 0.15 12.49
C ARG A 52 7.44 1.39 13.23
N ASP A 53 7.99 2.55 12.93
CA ASP A 53 7.63 3.82 13.58
C ASP A 53 6.51 4.59 12.84
N TRP A 54 5.94 4.02 11.77
CA TRP A 54 4.91 4.68 10.99
C TRP A 54 3.51 4.29 11.46
N THR A 55 2.69 5.29 11.76
CA THR A 55 1.27 5.08 12.06
C THR A 55 0.47 4.64 10.84
N CYS A 56 0.94 4.94 9.63
CA CYS A 56 0.34 4.50 8.37
C CYS A 56 1.38 4.34 7.25
N PRO A 57 1.28 3.30 6.41
CA PRO A 57 2.15 3.11 5.25
C PRO A 57 2.05 4.23 4.21
N GLU A 58 3.17 4.56 3.56
CA GLU A 58 3.15 5.34 2.32
C GLU A 58 2.69 4.47 1.15
N VAL A 59 1.82 5.00 0.30
CA VAL A 59 1.21 4.26 -0.82
C VAL A 59 1.69 4.82 -2.16
N GLU A 60 2.43 4.00 -2.91
CA GLU A 60 2.77 4.24 -4.32
C GLU A 60 1.79 3.50 -5.24
N HIS A 61 1.27 4.20 -6.24
CA HIS A 61 0.45 3.61 -7.30
C HIS A 61 1.29 3.52 -8.58
N ARG A 62 1.34 2.34 -9.19
CA ARG A 62 1.98 2.17 -10.51
C ARG A 62 0.96 1.59 -11.47
N GLU A 63 0.63 2.38 -12.48
CA GLU A 63 -0.15 1.91 -13.62
C GLU A 63 0.69 0.91 -14.40
N VAL A 64 0.05 -0.14 -14.89
CA VAL A 64 0.67 -1.10 -15.80
C VAL A 64 0.38 -0.58 -17.20
N GLU A 65 1.42 -0.19 -17.94
CA GLU A 65 1.34 0.07 -19.39
C GLU A 65 0.90 -1.18 -20.17
#